data_AF-A0A392NJW4-F1
#
_entry.id   AF-A0A392NJW4-F1
#
_cell.length_a   1.000
_cell.length_b   1.000
_cell.length_c   1.000
_cell.angle_alpha   90.00
_cell.angle_beta   90.00
_cell.angle_gamma   90.00
#
_symmetry.space_group_name_H-M   'P 1'
#
loop_
_entity.id
_entity.type
_entity.pdbx_description
1 polymer ?
#
loop_
_entity_poly.entity_id
_entity_poly.type
_entity_poly.pdbx_seq_one_letter_code
_entity_poly.pdbx_strand_id
1 'polypeptide(L)'
;MVTVVMIILSQLPTFHSLRHINLCSLFLSLGYTFLVVGACIHAGTSKNAPPRDYSLEPKKSSRAFSAFTAISIIAAIFGNGILPEIQATLAPPAAGKMIKGLIMCYAVIFVTFYSAAVSGYWVFGNKANSNILKSLLPDDGPSLAPTWVLGLAVIFVLLQLFAIGLTCGRNVP
;
A
#
# COMPACT_ATOMS: atom_id res chain seq x y z
N MET A 1 17.16 8.91 11.42
CA MET A 1 16.62 10.24 11.06
C MET A 1 15.09 10.22 11.00
N VAL A 2 14.46 9.38 10.17
CA VAL A 2 12.98 9.27 10.09
C VAL A 2 12.33 8.89 11.43
N THR A 3 12.93 7.98 12.19
CA THR A 3 12.44 7.56 13.52
C THR A 3 12.41 8.71 14.53
N VAL A 4 13.42 9.57 14.54
CA VAL A 4 13.50 10.74 15.45
C VAL A 4 12.43 11.77 15.12
N VAL A 5 12.20 12.01 13.82
CA VAL A 5 11.13 12.90 13.35
C VAL A 5 9.75 12.36 13.76
N MET A 6 9.53 11.04 13.62
CA MET A 6 8.27 10.39 14.03
C MET A 6 8.03 10.49 15.54
N ILE A 7 9.07 10.40 16.37
CA ILE A 7 8.98 10.54 17.84
C ILE A 7 8.63 11.97 18.25
N ILE A 8 9.17 12.99 17.58
CA ILE A 8 8.86 14.39 17.91
C ILE A 8 7.41 14.72 17.54
N LEU A 9 6.93 14.19 16.41
CA LEU A 9 5.58 14.43 15.90
C LEU A 9 4.48 13.70 16.69
N SER A 10 4.82 12.61 17.38
CA SER A 10 3.88 11.86 18.21
C SER A 10 3.35 12.65 19.41
N GLN A 11 4.05 13.72 19.80
CA GLN A 11 3.75 14.54 20.98
C GLN A 11 2.64 15.59 20.75
N LEU A 12 2.05 15.69 19.53
CA LEU A 12 1.07 16.73 19.20
C LEU A 12 -0.38 16.39 19.65
N PRO A 13 -1.00 17.21 20.53
CA PRO A 13 -2.30 16.91 21.10
C PRO A 13 -3.43 17.21 20.10
N THR A 14 -4.39 16.28 19.91
CA THR A 14 -5.83 16.50 19.58
C THR A 14 -6.52 15.26 19.00
N PHE A 15 -7.53 14.73 19.70
CA PHE A 15 -8.34 13.57 19.27
C PHE A 15 -9.28 13.86 18.08
N HIS A 16 -9.77 15.09 17.94
CA HIS A 16 -10.70 15.46 16.85
C HIS A 16 -10.04 15.41 15.47
N SER A 17 -8.71 15.53 15.43
CA SER A 17 -7.91 15.51 14.19
C SER A 17 -7.69 14.08 13.66
N LEU A 18 -7.73 13.05 14.53
CA LEU A 18 -7.42 11.66 14.15
C LEU A 18 -8.34 11.12 13.05
N ARG A 19 -9.65 11.36 13.14
CA ARG A 19 -10.61 10.91 12.12
C ARG A 19 -10.30 11.53 10.75
N HIS A 20 -9.98 12.82 10.72
CA HIS A 20 -9.69 13.54 9.48
C HIS A 20 -8.32 13.16 8.91
N ILE A 21 -7.31 12.97 9.76
CA ILE A 21 -5.99 12.49 9.36
C ILE A 21 -6.09 11.08 8.76
N ASN A 22 -6.84 10.17 9.40
CA ASN A 22 -7.03 8.81 8.88
C ASN A 22 -7.83 8.80 7.57
N LEU A 23 -8.81 9.68 7.43
CA LEU A 23 -9.56 9.84 6.18
C LEU A 23 -8.67 10.38 5.05
N CYS A 24 -7.87 11.42 5.33
CA CYS A 24 -6.89 11.96 4.39
C CYS A 24 -5.89 10.88 3.98
N SER A 25 -5.44 10.10 4.95
CA SER A 25 -4.55 8.96 4.77
C SER A 25 -5.16 7.93 3.80
N LEU A 26 -6.42 7.56 3.99
CA LEU A 26 -7.12 6.67 3.06
C LEU A 26 -7.10 7.24 1.63
N PHE A 27 -7.40 8.52 1.43
CA PHE A 27 -7.40 9.14 0.09
C PHE A 27 -6.02 9.22 -0.54
N LEU A 28 -4.98 9.55 0.23
CA LEU A 28 -3.59 9.53 -0.23
C LEU A 28 -3.19 8.12 -0.68
N SER A 29 -3.64 7.10 0.06
CA SER A 29 -3.40 5.70 -0.26
C SER A 29 -4.05 5.26 -1.58
N LEU A 30 -5.33 5.60 -1.75
CA LEU A 30 -6.04 5.36 -3.01
C LEU A 30 -5.37 6.11 -4.15
N GLY A 31 -5.04 7.38 -3.94
CA GLY A 31 -4.41 8.25 -4.93
C GLY A 31 -3.09 7.67 -5.47
N TYR A 32 -2.16 7.29 -4.58
CA TYR A 32 -0.88 6.73 -5.06
C TYR A 32 -1.10 5.39 -5.78
N THR A 33 -2.06 4.58 -5.31
CA THR A 33 -2.37 3.29 -5.95
C THR A 33 -2.88 3.50 -7.38
N PHE A 34 -3.81 4.44 -7.60
CA PHE A 34 -4.29 4.79 -8.94
C PHE A 34 -3.17 5.33 -9.84
N LEU A 35 -2.29 6.18 -9.31
CA LEU A 35 -1.14 6.69 -10.07
C LEU A 35 -0.19 5.56 -10.49
N VAL A 36 0.10 4.62 -9.59
CA VAL A 36 0.94 3.45 -9.87
C VAL A 36 0.30 2.54 -10.91
N VAL A 37 -0.98 2.22 -10.78
CA VAL A 37 -1.71 1.39 -11.75
C VAL A 37 -1.73 2.07 -13.12
N GLY A 38 -2.01 3.37 -13.17
CA GLY A 38 -1.97 4.16 -14.41
C GLY A 38 -0.57 4.19 -15.05
N ALA A 39 0.47 4.34 -14.23
CA ALA A 39 1.87 4.28 -14.68
C ALA A 39 2.22 2.90 -15.24
N CYS A 40 1.75 1.82 -14.60
CA CYS A 40 1.92 0.47 -15.11
C CYS A 40 1.21 0.29 -16.46
N ILE A 41 -0.06 0.71 -16.57
CA ILE A 41 -0.80 0.62 -17.84
C ILE A 41 -0.06 1.37 -18.94
N HIS A 42 0.39 2.60 -18.66
CA HIS A 42 1.17 3.40 -19.62
C HIS A 42 2.46 2.70 -20.05
N ALA A 43 3.25 2.20 -19.10
CA ALA A 43 4.48 1.47 -19.37
C ALA A 43 4.24 0.19 -20.19
N GLY A 44 3.15 -0.52 -19.91
CA GLY A 44 2.76 -1.75 -20.61
C GLY A 44 2.21 -1.51 -22.02
N THR A 45 1.58 -0.37 -22.29
CA THR A 45 1.05 -0.02 -23.62
C THR A 45 2.02 0.81 -24.48
N SER A 46 3.15 1.23 -23.90
CA SER A 46 4.16 2.02 -24.60
C SER A 46 4.85 1.20 -25.70
N LYS A 47 5.32 1.88 -26.75
CA LYS A 47 6.07 1.25 -27.86
C LYS A 47 7.36 0.57 -27.40
N ASN A 48 7.91 1.03 -26.27
CA ASN A 48 9.14 0.51 -25.65
C ASN A 48 8.81 -0.27 -24.36
N ALA A 49 7.73 -1.05 -24.35
CA ALA A 49 7.33 -1.82 -23.17
C ALA A 49 8.46 -2.75 -22.71
N PRO A 50 8.68 -2.90 -21.38
CA PRO A 50 9.72 -3.77 -20.86
C PRO A 50 9.46 -5.24 -21.24
N PRO A 51 10.52 -6.05 -21.39
CA PRO A 51 10.37 -7.47 -21.70
C PRO A 51 9.65 -8.20 -20.57
N ARG A 52 8.60 -8.95 -20.92
CA ARG A 52 7.75 -9.69 -19.99
C ARG A 52 8.18 -11.14 -19.93
N ASP A 53 8.50 -11.61 -18.74
CA ASP A 53 8.73 -13.03 -18.47
C ASP A 53 7.75 -13.51 -17.39
N TYR A 54 6.99 -14.55 -17.71
CA TYR A 54 6.04 -15.22 -16.80
C TYR A 54 6.40 -16.68 -16.57
N SER A 55 7.62 -17.08 -16.94
CA SER A 55 8.09 -18.44 -16.76
C SER A 55 8.08 -18.80 -15.28
N LEU A 56 7.69 -20.01 -14.93
CA LEU A 56 7.71 -20.42 -13.53
C LEU A 56 9.14 -20.65 -13.08
N GLU A 57 9.41 -20.32 -11.81
CA GLU A 57 10.68 -20.62 -11.16
C GLU A 57 10.98 -22.13 -11.30
N PRO A 58 12.09 -22.54 -11.95
CA PRO A 58 12.34 -23.94 -12.27
C PRO A 58 12.62 -24.78 -11.02
N LYS A 59 13.10 -24.16 -9.95
CA LYS A 59 13.37 -24.83 -8.67
C LYS A 59 12.10 -24.91 -7.82
N LYS A 60 11.62 -26.13 -7.58
CA LYS A 60 10.44 -26.41 -6.72
C LYS A 60 10.56 -25.81 -5.31
N SER A 61 11.75 -25.86 -4.70
CA SER A 61 11.98 -25.28 -3.36
C SER A 61 11.83 -23.76 -3.35
N SER A 62 12.43 -23.07 -4.33
CA SER A 62 12.31 -21.62 -4.48
C SER A 62 10.85 -21.19 -4.64
N ARG A 63 10.09 -21.91 -5.48
CA ARG A 63 8.65 -21.69 -5.65
C ARG A 63 7.87 -21.85 -4.36
N ALA A 64 8.19 -22.85 -3.53
CA ALA A 64 7.55 -23.04 -2.22
C ALA A 64 7.86 -21.87 -1.28
N PHE A 65 9.12 -21.41 -1.19
CA PHE A 65 9.47 -20.24 -0.39
C PHE A 65 8.75 -18.98 -0.87
N SER A 66 8.67 -18.73 -2.17
CA SER A 66 7.91 -17.61 -2.73
C SER A 66 6.43 -17.68 -2.37
N ALA A 67 5.83 -18.88 -2.37
CA ALA A 67 4.44 -19.07 -1.96
C ALA A 67 4.23 -18.74 -0.47
N PHE A 68 5.13 -19.20 0.41
CA PHE A 68 5.08 -18.85 1.84
C PHE A 68 5.24 -17.35 2.06
N THR A 69 6.18 -16.69 1.37
CA THR A 69 6.35 -15.24 1.42
C THR A 69 5.08 -14.52 0.98
N ALA A 70 4.44 -14.97 -0.10
CA ALA A 70 3.17 -14.38 -0.56
C ALA A 70 2.05 -14.55 0.47
N ILE A 71 1.94 -15.73 1.09
CA ILE A 71 0.97 -15.98 2.17
C ILE A 71 1.25 -15.08 3.38
N SER A 72 2.51 -14.92 3.78
CA SER A 72 2.89 -14.03 4.89
C SER A 72 2.54 -12.57 4.61
N ILE A 73 2.75 -12.09 3.38
CA ILE A 73 2.36 -10.72 2.98
C ILE A 73 0.85 -10.56 3.04
N ILE A 74 0.08 -11.51 2.52
CA ILE A 74 -1.39 -11.48 2.58
C ILE A 74 -1.87 -11.49 4.04
N ALA A 75 -1.31 -12.36 4.88
CA ALA A 75 -1.65 -12.43 6.30
C ALA A 75 -1.34 -11.10 7.04
N ALA A 76 -0.24 -10.44 6.70
CA ALA A 76 0.11 -9.14 7.27
C ALA A 76 -0.86 -8.02 6.84
N ILE A 77 -1.32 -8.04 5.59
CA ILE A 77 -2.27 -7.04 5.04
C ILE A 77 -3.65 -7.15 5.71
N PHE A 78 -4.11 -8.36 6.01
CA PHE A 78 -5.44 -8.61 6.61
C PHE A 78 -5.42 -8.78 8.13
N GLY A 79 -4.28 -8.55 8.79
CA GLY A 79 -4.17 -8.63 10.26
C GLY A 79 -4.99 -7.54 10.96
N ASN A 80 -5.81 -7.92 11.95
CA ASN A 80 -6.75 -6.99 12.61
C ASN A 80 -6.36 -6.66 14.05
N GLY A 81 -5.21 -6.01 14.24
CA GLY A 81 -4.80 -5.53 15.57
C GLY A 81 -5.77 -4.53 16.21
N ILE A 82 -6.54 -3.81 15.38
CA ILE A 82 -7.42 -2.70 15.79
C ILE A 82 -8.86 -3.17 16.10
N LEU A 83 -9.19 -4.44 15.85
CA LEU A 83 -10.56 -4.95 16.03
C LEU A 83 -11.08 -4.79 17.48
N PRO A 84 -10.29 -5.05 18.54
CA PRO A 84 -10.74 -4.83 19.91
C PRO A 84 -11.03 -3.35 20.22
N GLU A 85 -10.27 -2.41 19.64
CA GLU A 85 -10.46 -0.97 19.83
C GLU A 85 -11.75 -0.47 19.18
N ILE A 86 -12.09 -1.00 17.99
CA ILE A 86 -13.35 -0.70 17.30
C ILE A 86 -14.55 -1.23 18.10
N GLN A 87 -14.41 -2.42 18.69
CA GLN A 87 -15.45 -3.01 19.54
C GLN A 87 -15.72 -2.16 20.78
N ALA A 88 -14.69 -1.58 21.38
CA ALA A 88 -14.79 -0.74 22.57
C ALA A 88 -15.45 0.63 22.31
N THR A 89 -15.50 1.09 21.05
CA THR A 89 -15.97 2.45 20.69
C THR A 89 -17.34 2.48 19.99
N LEU A 90 -17.84 1.35 19.51
CA LEU A 90 -19.14 1.28 18.82
C LEU A 90 -20.33 1.23 19.80
N ALA A 91 -21.30 2.13 19.59
CA ALA A 91 -22.57 2.10 20.33
C ALA A 91 -23.36 0.80 20.04
N PRO A 92 -23.97 0.16 21.07
CA PRO A 92 -24.77 -1.05 20.89
C PRO A 92 -25.93 -0.84 19.89
N PRO A 93 -26.28 -1.84 19.05
CA PRO A 93 -25.65 -3.15 18.90
C PRO A 93 -24.43 -3.07 17.96
N ALA A 94 -23.24 -3.38 18.51
CA ALA A 94 -21.96 -3.19 17.81
C ALA A 94 -21.72 -4.22 16.68
N ALA A 95 -22.17 -5.48 16.85
CA ALA A 95 -21.83 -6.58 15.95
C ALA A 95 -22.26 -6.35 14.49
N GLY A 96 -23.51 -5.94 14.26
CA GLY A 96 -24.04 -5.76 12.90
C GLY A 96 -23.40 -4.58 12.15
N LYS A 97 -23.10 -3.49 12.84
CA LYS A 97 -22.44 -2.31 12.25
C LYS A 97 -20.95 -2.56 12.02
N MET A 98 -20.30 -3.28 12.93
CA MET A 98 -18.88 -3.63 12.84
C MET A 98 -18.59 -4.54 11.65
N ILE A 99 -19.42 -5.57 11.41
CA ILE A 99 -19.22 -6.50 10.29
C ILE A 99 -19.30 -5.77 8.94
N LYS A 100 -20.26 -4.85 8.76
CA LYS A 100 -20.36 -4.06 7.52
C LYS A 100 -19.14 -3.18 7.30
N GLY A 101 -18.64 -2.53 8.35
CA GLY A 101 -17.41 -1.75 8.29
C GLY A 101 -16.19 -2.61 7.95
N LEU A 102 -16.09 -3.80 8.53
CA LEU A 102 -15.00 -4.73 8.28
C LEU A 102 -15.00 -5.23 6.83
N ILE A 103 -16.17 -5.62 6.31
CA ILE A 103 -16.32 -6.04 4.89
C ILE A 103 -15.91 -4.91 3.95
N MET A 104 -16.36 -3.68 4.22
CA MET A 104 -15.98 -2.51 3.41
C MET A 104 -14.46 -2.29 3.45
N CYS A 105 -13.84 -2.38 4.62
CA CYS A 105 -12.40 -2.22 4.78
C CYS A 105 -11.63 -3.26 3.95
N TYR A 106 -12.00 -4.54 4.07
CA TYR A 106 -11.36 -5.61 3.31
C TYR A 106 -11.59 -5.50 1.81
N ALA A 107 -12.76 -5.05 1.36
CA ALA A 107 -13.01 -4.81 -0.04
C ALA A 107 -12.08 -3.72 -0.60
N VAL A 108 -11.91 -2.62 0.14
CA VAL A 108 -10.99 -1.54 -0.26
C VAL A 108 -9.55 -2.04 -0.30
N ILE A 109 -9.08 -2.74 0.74
CA ILE A 109 -7.73 -3.34 0.79
C ILE A 109 -7.52 -4.30 -0.38
N PHE A 110 -8.49 -5.17 -0.65
CA PHE A 110 -8.40 -6.13 -1.74
C PHE A 110 -8.26 -5.41 -3.08
N VAL A 111 -9.14 -4.45 -3.37
CA VAL A 111 -9.12 -3.71 -4.64
C VAL A 111 -7.80 -2.95 -4.83
N THR A 112 -7.28 -2.30 -3.80
CA THR A 112 -6.05 -1.50 -3.91
C THR A 112 -4.80 -2.36 -4.11
N PHE A 113 -4.59 -3.35 -3.24
CA PHE A 113 -3.41 -4.20 -3.33
C PHE A 113 -3.46 -5.11 -4.56
N TYR A 114 -4.62 -5.69 -4.86
CA TYR A 114 -4.76 -6.60 -6.00
C TYR A 114 -4.60 -5.86 -7.33
N SER A 115 -5.18 -4.66 -7.48
CA SER A 115 -5.01 -3.87 -8.71
C SER A 115 -3.55 -3.49 -8.96
N ALA A 116 -2.83 -3.01 -7.93
CA ALA A 116 -1.41 -2.68 -8.04
C ALA A 116 -0.54 -3.90 -8.35
N ALA A 117 -0.80 -5.03 -7.67
CA ALA A 117 -0.06 -6.27 -7.88
C ALA A 117 -0.27 -6.84 -9.29
N VAL A 118 -1.52 -6.89 -9.76
CA VAL A 118 -1.85 -7.38 -11.11
C VAL A 118 -1.28 -6.46 -12.18
N SER A 119 -1.43 -5.13 -12.06
CA SER A 119 -0.88 -4.22 -13.06
C SER A 119 0.65 -4.24 -13.09
N GLY A 120 1.30 -4.32 -11.93
CA GLY A 120 2.75 -4.40 -11.85
C GLY A 120 3.29 -5.71 -12.43
N TYR A 121 2.72 -6.84 -12.03
CA TYR A 121 3.10 -8.14 -12.58
C TYR A 121 2.82 -8.23 -14.08
N TRP A 122 1.70 -7.68 -14.56
CA TRP A 122 1.40 -7.63 -16.00
C TRP A 122 2.46 -6.87 -16.80
N VAL A 123 3.07 -5.81 -16.25
CA VAL A 123 4.10 -5.05 -16.96
C VAL A 123 5.47 -5.69 -16.86
N PHE A 124 5.87 -6.11 -15.66
CA PHE A 124 7.25 -6.49 -15.36
C PHE A 124 7.48 -8.00 -15.25
N GLY A 125 6.41 -8.79 -15.13
CA GLY A 125 6.47 -10.23 -14.92
C GLY A 125 7.33 -10.61 -13.71
N ASN A 126 8.14 -11.64 -13.86
CA ASN A 126 9.07 -12.13 -12.83
C ASN A 126 10.17 -11.14 -12.46
N LYS A 127 10.39 -10.09 -13.26
CA LYS A 127 11.37 -9.03 -12.97
C LYS A 127 10.78 -7.90 -12.15
N ALA A 128 9.51 -8.00 -11.72
CA ALA A 128 8.90 -7.02 -10.83
C ALA A 128 9.70 -6.89 -9.53
N ASN A 129 10.12 -5.68 -9.20
CA ASN A 129 10.77 -5.38 -7.93
C ASN A 129 9.72 -5.34 -6.80
N SER A 130 10.14 -5.65 -5.56
CA SER A 130 9.28 -5.50 -4.38
C SER A 130 8.78 -4.07 -4.17
N ASN A 131 9.56 -3.07 -4.64
CA ASN A 131 9.10 -1.71 -4.80
C ASN A 131 8.80 -1.41 -6.28
N ILE A 132 7.51 -1.33 -6.61
CA ILE A 132 7.04 -1.08 -7.97
C ILE A 132 7.54 0.26 -8.54
N LEU A 133 7.76 1.28 -7.71
CA LEU A 133 8.30 2.57 -8.14
C LEU A 133 9.73 2.42 -8.68
N LYS A 134 10.52 1.49 -8.12
CA LYS A 134 11.85 1.17 -8.62
C LYS A 134 11.80 0.42 -9.96
N SER A 135 10.72 -0.32 -10.21
CA SER A 135 10.51 -0.96 -11.51
C SER A 135 10.11 0.07 -12.58
N LEU A 136 9.33 1.09 -12.20
CA LEU A 136 8.86 2.16 -13.08
C LEU A 136 9.90 3.26 -13.34
N LEU A 137 10.79 3.50 -12.37
CA LEU A 137 11.95 4.39 -12.46
C LEU A 137 13.23 3.61 -12.10
N PRO A 138 13.78 2.83 -13.05
CA PRO A 138 15.04 2.14 -12.84
C PRO A 138 16.20 3.13 -12.60
N ASP A 139 17.18 2.75 -11.77
CA ASP A 139 18.39 3.55 -11.54
C ASP A 139 19.20 3.72 -12.83
N ASP A 140 19.21 2.68 -13.67
CA ASP A 140 19.85 2.64 -14.98
C ASP A 140 18.78 2.55 -16.09
N GLY A 141 18.44 3.67 -16.71
CA GLY A 141 17.59 3.72 -17.89
C GLY A 141 16.55 4.85 -17.90
N PRO A 142 15.78 4.99 -19.00
CA PRO A 142 14.71 5.97 -19.08
C PRO A 142 13.52 5.56 -18.22
N SER A 143 12.85 6.55 -17.63
CA SER A 143 11.60 6.34 -16.89
C SER A 143 10.53 5.72 -17.78
N LEU A 144 9.89 4.64 -17.31
CA LEU A 144 8.85 3.92 -18.06
C LEU A 144 7.48 4.59 -17.99
N ALA A 145 7.34 5.57 -17.08
CA ALA A 145 6.17 6.41 -16.95
C ALA A 145 6.60 7.88 -16.79
N PRO A 146 5.69 8.86 -16.97
CA PRO A 146 6.04 10.27 -16.79
C PRO A 146 6.60 10.54 -15.38
N THR A 147 7.77 11.14 -15.28
CA THR A 147 8.49 11.33 -14.01
C THR A 147 7.67 12.13 -12.98
N TRP A 148 6.83 13.07 -13.45
CA TRP A 148 5.95 13.83 -12.56
C TRP A 148 4.88 12.97 -11.89
N VAL A 149 4.36 11.94 -12.58
CA VAL A 149 3.38 10.98 -12.01
C VAL A 149 4.05 10.17 -10.91
N LEU A 150 5.27 9.70 -11.16
CA LEU A 150 6.05 8.92 -10.19
C LEU A 150 6.44 9.78 -8.98
N GLY A 151 6.86 11.03 -9.22
CA GLY A 151 7.15 11.99 -8.16
C GLY A 151 5.92 12.29 -7.30
N LEU A 152 4.75 12.49 -7.93
CA LEU A 152 3.49 12.69 -7.22
C LEU A 152 3.09 11.46 -6.39
N ALA A 153 3.27 10.25 -6.93
CA ALA A 153 3.02 9.02 -6.19
C ALA A 153 3.94 8.89 -4.96
N VAL A 154 5.22 9.24 -5.08
CA VAL A 154 6.15 9.29 -3.94
C VAL A 154 5.69 10.30 -2.89
N ILE A 155 5.29 11.51 -3.31
CA ILE A 155 4.77 12.53 -2.37
C ILE A 155 3.54 12.00 -1.64
N PHE A 156 2.60 11.36 -2.33
CA PHE A 156 1.41 10.79 -1.70
C PHE A 156 1.78 9.68 -0.71
N VAL A 157 2.73 8.80 -1.03
CA VAL A 157 3.23 7.78 -0.10
C VAL A 157 3.89 8.42 1.12
N LEU A 158 4.70 9.48 0.95
CA LEU A 158 5.35 10.17 2.06
C LEU A 158 4.34 10.87 2.98
N LEU A 159 3.37 11.59 2.40
CA LEU A 159 2.27 12.21 3.15
C LEU A 159 1.41 11.15 3.86
N GLN A 160 1.21 10.01 3.21
CA GLN A 160 0.48 8.88 3.78
C GLN A 160 1.19 8.28 4.99
N LEU A 161 2.48 8.00 4.87
CA LEU A 161 3.32 7.51 5.96
C LEU A 161 3.42 8.53 7.11
N PHE A 162 3.50 9.81 6.78
CA PHE A 162 3.46 10.90 7.75
C PHE A 162 2.13 10.91 8.53
N ALA A 163 1.00 10.78 7.84
CA ALA A 163 -0.31 10.71 8.47
C ALA A 163 -0.44 9.50 9.41
N ILE A 164 0.06 8.33 9.02
CA ILE A 164 0.08 7.12 9.86
C ILE A 164 1.04 7.28 11.06
N GLY A 165 2.21 7.91 10.86
CA GLY A 165 3.13 8.19 11.95
C GLY A 165 2.51 9.04 13.05
N LEU A 166 1.72 10.04 12.66
CA LEU A 166 0.96 10.90 13.58
C LEU A 166 -0.16 10.14 14.32
N THR A 167 -0.74 9.09 13.73
CA THR A 167 -1.76 8.28 14.41
C THR A 167 -1.13 7.28 15.38
N CYS A 168 -0.10 6.54 14.97
CA CYS A 168 0.55 5.53 15.81
C CYS A 168 1.30 6.14 17.00
N GLY A 169 1.96 7.28 16.82
CA GLY A 169 2.66 7.97 17.89
C GLY A 169 1.75 8.43 19.03
N ARG A 170 0.46 8.63 18.75
CA ARG A 170 -0.53 9.19 19.68
C ARG A 170 -1.24 8.14 20.54
N ASN A 171 -0.99 6.85 20.29
CA ASN A 171 -1.54 5.71 21.02
C ASN A 171 -0.54 5.09 22.02
N VAL A 172 0.55 5.79 22.35
CA VAL A 172 1.41 5.38 23.46
C VAL A 172 0.73 5.85 24.76
N PRO A 173 0.33 4.93 25.67
CA PRO A 173 -0.21 5.31 26.98
C PRO A 173 0.84 6.01 27.86
#